data_AF-A0A1I7TWK9-F1
#
_entry.id   AF-A0A1I7TWK9-F1
#
_cell.length_a   1.000
_cell.length_b   1.000
_cell.length_c   1.000
_cell.angle_alpha   90.00
_cell.angle_beta   90.00
_cell.angle_gamma   90.00
#
_symmetry.space_group_name_H-M   'P 1'
#
loop_
_entity.id
_entity.type
_entity.pdbx_description
1 polymer ?
#
loop_
_entity_poly.entity_id
_entity_poly.type
_entity_poly.pdbx_seq_one_letter_code
_entity_poly.pdbx_strand_id
1 'polypeptide(L)'
;MDVHDNLDEEETAKLPVRLQYYEKSRDPSDVVRQKLIEALFQLCATKHGRQVLRSKGVYPAMRELDKATEAAEEKKPHKLLSSQQEHTLHALIGILIRYESEMDVDPNLPSIRDLGIQETVLGENEECEQKTVN
;
A
#
# COMPACT_ATOMS: atom_id res chain seq x y z
N MET A 1 -14.69 4.51 5.91
CA MET A 1 -15.79 5.16 5.18
C MET A 1 -16.68 5.84 6.19
N ASP A 2 -17.17 7.01 5.82
CA ASP A 2 -18.13 7.79 6.56
C ASP A 2 -19.29 8.16 5.63
N VAL A 3 -20.51 8.29 6.17
CA VAL A 3 -21.68 8.69 5.39
C VAL A 3 -21.55 10.11 4.83
N HIS A 4 -20.68 10.94 5.42
CA HIS A 4 -20.42 12.29 4.95
C HIS A 4 -19.31 12.37 3.89
N ASP A 5 -18.72 11.24 3.48
CA ASP A 5 -17.71 11.20 2.42
C ASP A 5 -18.33 11.53 1.07
N ASN A 6 -17.68 12.41 0.31
CA ASN A 6 -18.18 12.83 -1.00
C ASN A 6 -17.56 11.98 -2.10
N LEU A 7 -18.07 10.76 -2.25
CA LEU A 7 -17.71 9.84 -3.32
C LEU A 7 -18.72 9.91 -4.46
N ASP A 8 -18.23 9.94 -5.69
CA ASP A 8 -19.09 9.77 -6.86
C ASP A 8 -19.53 8.30 -7.04
N GLU A 9 -20.44 8.07 -7.99
CA GLU A 9 -20.96 6.73 -8.28
C GLU A 9 -19.88 5.76 -8.77
N GLU A 10 -18.89 6.24 -9.53
CA GLU A 10 -17.80 5.41 -10.06
C GLU A 10 -16.82 4.98 -8.95
N GLU A 11 -16.48 5.91 -8.06
CA GLU A 11 -15.67 5.68 -6.87
C GLU A 11 -16.37 4.71 -5.91
N THR A 12 -17.67 4.89 -5.70
CA THR A 12 -18.50 4.00 -4.87
C THR A 12 -18.57 2.59 -5.47
N ALA A 13 -18.78 2.47 -6.78
CA ALA A 13 -18.86 1.17 -7.46
C ALA A 13 -17.57 0.32 -7.34
N LYS A 14 -16.40 0.95 -7.17
CA LYS A 14 -15.11 0.27 -6.96
C LYS A 14 -14.98 -0.34 -5.56
N LEU A 15 -15.73 0.17 -4.59
CA LEU A 15 -15.65 -0.31 -3.21
C LEU A 15 -16.17 -1.75 -3.08
N PRO A 16 -15.66 -2.54 -2.13
CA PRO A 16 -16.30 -3.79 -1.72
C PRO A 16 -17.80 -3.59 -1.42
N VAL A 17 -18.65 -4.54 -1.81
CA VAL A 17 -20.13 -4.46 -1.68
C VAL A 17 -20.59 -4.00 -0.28
N ARG A 18 -19.93 -4.50 0.78
CA ARG A 18 -20.26 -4.13 2.16
C ARG A 18 -20.01 -2.66 2.48
N LEU A 19 -19.07 -2.01 1.79
CA LEU A 19 -18.77 -0.59 1.95
C LEU A 19 -19.65 0.31 1.08
N GLN A 20 -20.20 -0.19 -0.03
CA GLN A 20 -21.11 0.57 -0.90
C GLN A 20 -22.39 1.00 -0.18
N TYR A 21 -22.84 0.22 0.81
CA TYR A 21 -24.03 0.47 1.61
C TYR A 21 -23.69 0.80 3.07
N TYR A 22 -22.48 1.29 3.34
CA TYR A 22 -22.05 1.60 4.69
C TYR A 22 -22.56 2.99 5.13
N GLU A 23 -23.59 3.02 5.96
CA GLU A 23 -24.23 4.26 6.44
C GLU A 23 -23.73 4.74 7.82
N LYS A 24 -22.66 4.16 8.33
CA LYS A 24 -22.11 4.51 9.65
C LYS A 24 -20.94 5.49 9.53
N SER A 25 -20.55 6.06 10.66
CA SER A 25 -19.33 6.86 10.77
C SER A 25 -18.07 5.98 10.78
N ARG A 26 -16.92 6.64 10.61
CA ARG A 26 -15.61 6.03 10.86
C ARG A 26 -15.48 5.55 12.32
N ASP A 27 -14.53 4.65 12.55
CA ASP A 27 -14.17 4.22 13.90
C ASP A 27 -13.70 5.43 14.73
N PRO A 28 -14.21 5.64 15.95
CA PRO A 28 -13.85 6.80 16.77
C PRO A 28 -12.41 6.75 17.28
N SER A 29 -11.78 5.57 17.34
CA SER A 29 -10.43 5.39 17.85
C SER A 29 -9.37 5.80 16.83
N ASP A 30 -8.66 6.89 17.11
CA ASP A 30 -7.53 7.37 16.31
C ASP A 30 -6.46 6.30 16.11
N VAL A 31 -6.22 5.47 17.14
CA VAL A 31 -5.23 4.38 17.12
C VAL A 31 -5.65 3.28 16.15
N VAL A 32 -6.94 2.90 16.14
CA VAL A 32 -7.44 1.89 15.21
C VAL A 32 -7.33 2.39 13.77
N ARG A 33 -7.75 3.64 13.52
CA ARG A 33 -7.61 4.25 12.19
C ARG A 33 -6.14 4.29 11.75
N GLN A 34 -5.22 4.66 12.64
CA GLN A 34 -3.79 4.66 12.36
C GLN A 34 -3.28 3.28 11.94
N LYS A 35 -3.64 2.23 12.69
CA LYS A 35 -3.19 0.87 12.38
C LYS A 35 -3.73 0.34 11.06
N LEU A 36 -4.94 0.75 10.69
CA LEU A 36 -5.50 0.42 9.37
C LEU A 36 -4.74 1.14 8.24
N ILE A 37 -4.39 2.42 8.41
CA ILE A 37 -3.59 3.18 7.43
C ILE A 37 -2.21 2.53 7.26
N GLU A 38 -1.52 2.21 8.37
CA GLU A 38 -0.21 1.54 8.34
C GLU A 38 -0.28 0.19 7.61
N ALA A 39 -1.32 -0.60 7.85
CA ALA A 39 -1.52 -1.89 7.18
C ALA A 39 -1.74 -1.73 5.66
N LEU A 40 -2.54 -0.74 5.24
CA LEU A 40 -2.73 -0.42 3.82
C LEU A 40 -1.42 0.04 3.16
N PHE A 41 -0.64 0.86 3.87
CA PHE A 41 0.68 1.30 3.41
C PHE A 41 1.65 0.13 3.23
N GLN A 42 1.65 -0.84 4.15
CA GLN A 42 2.45 -2.05 4.01
C GLN A 42 2.05 -2.91 2.80
N LEU A 43 0.76 -3.00 2.48
CA LEU A 43 0.30 -3.70 1.27
C LEU A 43 0.82 -3.03 -0.01
N CYS A 44 1.03 -1.71 0.00
CA CYS A 44 1.63 -0.97 -1.11
C CYS A 44 3.12 -1.30 -1.37
N ALA A 45 3.77 -2.10 -0.54
CA ALA A 45 5.16 -2.52 -0.75
C ALA A 45 5.36 -3.30 -2.06
N THR A 46 4.29 -3.89 -2.62
CA THR A 46 4.35 -4.64 -3.87
C THR A 46 3.50 -3.99 -4.96
N LYS A 47 3.92 -4.12 -6.23
CA LYS A 47 3.14 -3.70 -7.40
C LYS A 47 1.73 -4.29 -7.38
N HIS A 48 1.62 -5.59 -7.09
CA HIS A 48 0.34 -6.28 -6.98
C HIS A 48 -0.55 -5.63 -5.91
N GLY A 49 -0.03 -5.38 -4.71
CA GLY A 49 -0.78 -4.71 -3.65
C GLY A 49 -1.27 -3.31 -4.05
N ARG A 50 -0.41 -2.50 -4.69
CA ARG A 50 -0.81 -1.18 -5.20
C ARG A 50 -1.93 -1.28 -6.24
N GLN A 51 -1.84 -2.22 -7.19
CA GLN A 51 -2.88 -2.44 -8.19
C GLN A 51 -4.22 -2.87 -7.57
N VAL A 52 -4.18 -3.82 -6.63
CA VAL A 52 -5.37 -4.28 -5.91
C VAL A 52 -6.02 -3.13 -5.15
N LEU A 53 -5.26 -2.36 -4.37
CA LEU A 53 -5.80 -1.23 -3.61
C LEU A 53 -6.41 -0.14 -4.50
N ARG A 54 -5.79 0.19 -5.64
CA ARG A 54 -6.39 1.10 -6.64
C ARG A 54 -7.72 0.56 -7.17
N SER A 55 -7.78 -0.72 -7.54
CA SER A 55 -9.00 -1.35 -8.06
C SER A 55 -10.15 -1.43 -7.05
N LYS A 56 -9.84 -1.40 -5.74
CA LYS A 56 -10.82 -1.49 -4.65
C LYS A 56 -11.28 -0.13 -4.11
N GLY A 57 -10.96 0.96 -4.81
CA GLY A 57 -11.39 2.30 -4.42
C GLY A 57 -10.73 2.80 -3.13
N VAL A 58 -9.50 2.37 -2.82
CA VAL A 58 -8.83 2.78 -1.57
C VAL A 58 -8.33 4.22 -1.63
N TYR A 59 -7.89 4.70 -2.80
CA TYR A 59 -7.49 6.10 -2.99
C TYR A 59 -8.59 7.10 -2.58
N PRO A 60 -9.82 7.04 -3.14
CA PRO A 60 -10.86 7.99 -2.77
C PRO A 60 -11.24 7.89 -1.28
N ALA A 61 -11.25 6.69 -0.70
CA ALA A 61 -11.46 6.50 0.73
C ALA A 61 -10.41 7.19 1.60
N MET A 62 -9.13 7.15 1.22
CA MET A 62 -8.05 7.82 1.95
C MET A 62 -8.07 9.34 1.75
N ARG A 63 -8.42 9.82 0.55
CA ARG A 63 -8.60 11.24 0.25
C ARG A 63 -9.70 11.88 1.10
N GLU A 64 -10.85 11.23 1.24
CA GLU A 64 -11.94 11.73 2.09
C GLU A 64 -11.61 11.62 3.58
N LEU A 65 -10.73 10.70 3.98
CA LEU A 65 -10.22 10.65 5.35
C LEU A 65 -9.32 11.85 5.64
N ASP A 66 -8.43 12.18 4.71
CA ASP A 66 -7.47 13.30 4.79
C ASP A 66 -8.19 14.65 4.94
N LYS A 67 -9.17 14.92 4.07
CA LYS A 67 -10.03 16.12 4.17
C LYS A 67 -10.75 16.22 5.52
N ALA A 68 -11.28 15.10 6.02
CA ALA A 68 -11.98 15.06 7.29
C ALA A 68 -11.04 15.31 8.49
N THR A 69 -9.78 14.89 8.38
CA THR A 69 -8.76 15.18 9.40
C THR A 69 -8.37 16.66 9.39
N GLU A 70 -8.09 17.25 8.23
CA GLU A 70 -7.77 18.69 8.12
C GLU A 70 -8.87 19.58 8.74
N ALA A 71 -10.13 19.32 8.40
CA ALA A 71 -11.28 20.05 8.95
C ALA A 71 -11.47 19.88 10.47
N ALA A 72 -10.92 18.82 11.06
CA ALA A 72 -10.93 18.59 12.50
C ALA A 72 -9.77 19.27 13.23
N GLU A 73 -8.63 19.49 12.54
CA GLU A 73 -7.43 20.12 13.11
C GLU A 73 -7.57 21.63 13.28
N GLU A 74 -8.30 22.30 12.38
CA GLU A 74 -8.63 23.73 12.52
C GLU A 74 -9.33 24.07 13.85
N LYS A 75 -9.86 23.06 14.55
CA LYS A 75 -10.59 23.20 15.82
C LYS A 75 -9.75 22.88 17.06
N LYS A 76 -8.49 22.44 16.93
CA LYS A 76 -7.65 22.01 18.06
C LYS A 76 -6.28 22.73 18.08
N PRO A 77 -6.03 23.64 19.03
CA PRO A 77 -4.71 24.24 19.19
C PRO A 77 -3.78 23.22 19.85
N HIS A 78 -2.68 22.86 19.18
CA HIS A 78 -1.58 22.00 19.64
C HIS A 78 -1.83 20.49 19.74
N LYS A 79 -1.23 19.74 18.81
CA LYS A 79 -0.81 18.35 19.07
C LYS A 79 0.47 18.02 18.30
N LEU A 80 1.60 17.92 19.00
CA LEU A 80 2.91 17.54 18.43
C LEU A 80 3.00 16.05 18.03
N LEU A 81 1.94 15.27 18.25
CA LEU A 81 1.85 13.83 18.00
C LEU A 81 1.03 13.48 16.72
N SER A 82 0.44 14.45 16.03
CA SER A 82 -0.31 14.20 14.78
C SER A 82 0.60 14.02 13.57
N SER A 83 1.84 14.53 13.64
CA SER A 83 2.80 14.51 12.53
C SER A 83 3.00 13.12 11.92
N GLN A 84 3.23 12.09 12.73
CA GLN A 84 3.55 10.76 12.21
C GLN A 84 2.35 10.08 11.50
N GLN A 85 1.14 10.37 11.96
CA GLN A 85 -0.12 9.85 11.39
C GLN A 85 -0.40 10.51 10.03
N GLU A 86 -0.29 11.84 9.97
CA GLU A 86 -0.38 12.62 8.73
C GLU A 86 0.67 12.17 7.70
N HIS A 87 1.93 11.97 8.11
CA HIS A 87 3.00 11.55 7.20
C HIS A 87 2.70 10.21 6.51
N THR A 88 2.13 9.24 7.25
CA THR A 88 1.82 7.91 6.69
C THR A 88 0.62 7.96 5.75
N LEU A 89 -0.43 8.70 6.11
CA LEU A 89 -1.61 8.88 5.26
C LEU A 89 -1.26 9.58 3.94
N HIS A 90 -0.53 10.70 4.01
CA HIS A 90 -0.07 11.41 2.82
C HIS A 90 0.84 10.55 1.93
N ALA A 91 1.74 9.76 2.53
CA ALA A 91 2.58 8.82 1.78
C ALA A 91 1.75 7.74 1.07
N LEU A 92 0.74 7.17 1.75
CA LEU A 92 -0.18 6.21 1.16
C LEU A 92 -0.95 6.82 -0.02
N ILE A 93 -1.51 8.01 0.15
CA ILE A 93 -2.21 8.75 -0.91
C ILE A 93 -1.26 8.98 -2.10
N GLY A 94 -0.05 9.47 -1.84
CA GLY A 94 0.93 9.74 -2.88
C GLY A 94 1.36 8.50 -3.68
N ILE A 95 1.42 7.33 -3.05
CA ILE A 95 1.69 6.06 -3.74
C ILE A 95 0.50 5.59 -4.57
N LEU A 96 -0.73 5.78 -4.08
CA LEU A 96 -1.93 5.33 -4.78
C LEU A 96 -2.28 6.22 -5.99
N ILE A 97 -1.91 7.50 -5.96
CA ILE A 97 -2.09 8.44 -7.08
C ILE A 97 -1.18 8.09 -8.27
N ARG A 98 0.10 7.77 -8.02
CA ARG A 98 1.08 7.52 -9.09
C ARG A 98 0.98 6.09 -9.60
N TYR A 99 1.00 5.87 -10.91
CA TYR A 99 1.06 4.53 -11.48
C TYR A 99 2.49 4.01 -11.61
N GLU A 100 2.64 2.70 -11.76
CA GLU A 100 3.94 2.03 -11.88
C GLU A 100 4.82 2.60 -12.99
N SER A 101 4.22 3.00 -14.12
CA SER A 101 4.90 3.62 -15.25
C SER A 101 5.51 4.98 -14.91
N GLU A 102 5.03 5.66 -13.87
CA GLU A 102 5.52 6.96 -13.42
C GLU A 102 6.56 6.82 -12.31
N MET A 103 6.77 5.61 -11.77
CA MET A 103 7.65 5.36 -10.63
C MET A 103 9.12 5.11 -11.02
N ASP A 104 9.45 5.11 -12.32
CA ASP A 104 10.80 4.90 -12.86
C ASP A 104 11.52 3.67 -12.27
N VAL A 105 10.75 2.61 -11.99
CA VAL A 105 11.28 1.37 -11.41
C VAL A 105 11.84 0.51 -12.54
N ASP A 106 13.11 0.13 -12.45
CA ASP A 106 13.77 -0.78 -13.40
C ASP A 106 12.95 -2.09 -13.53
N PRO A 107 12.49 -2.45 -14.75
CA PRO A 107 11.76 -3.70 -15.00
C PRO A 107 12.53 -4.97 -14.59
N ASN A 108 13.87 -4.91 -14.53
CA ASN A 108 14.72 -6.04 -14.15
C ASN A 108 15.00 -6.08 -12.65
N LEU A 109 14.48 -5.14 -11.85
CA LEU A 109 14.69 -5.13 -10.41
C LEU A 109 13.89 -6.28 -9.77
N PRO A 110 14.56 -7.29 -9.17
CA PRO A 110 13.86 -8.43 -8.56
C PRO A 110 13.05 -7.97 -7.34
N SER A 111 11.97 -8.70 -7.03
CA SER A 111 11.20 -8.40 -5.83
C SER A 111 12.06 -8.65 -4.60
N ILE A 112 11.84 -7.86 -3.54
CA ILE A 112 12.45 -8.14 -2.23
C ILE A 112 12.07 -9.53 -1.70
N ARG A 113 10.96 -10.11 -2.18
CA ARG A 113 10.51 -11.47 -1.86
C ARG A 113 11.35 -12.55 -2.53
N ASP A 114 12.01 -12.22 -3.63
CA ASP A 114 12.87 -13.12 -4.40
C ASP A 114 14.29 -13.15 -3.82
N LEU A 115 14.64 -12.15 -2.98
CA LEU A 115 15.89 -12.09 -2.23
C LEU A 115 15.87 -13.14 -1.11
N GLY A 116 16.37 -14.34 -1.41
CA GLY A 116 16.44 -15.47 -0.48
C GLY A 116 16.43 -16.83 -1.17
N ILE A 117 16.08 -16.89 -2.45
CA ILE A 117 16.19 -18.10 -3.27
C ILE A 117 17.58 -18.08 -3.92
N GLN A 118 18.63 -18.34 -3.14
CA GLN A 118 19.90 -18.77 -3.76
C GLN A 118 19.70 -20.21 -4.20
N GLU A 119 19.55 -20.41 -5.50
CA GLU A 119 19.61 -21.72 -6.11
C GLU A 119 20.98 -22.32 -5.76
N THR A 120 20.96 -23.36 -4.93
CA THR A 120 22.12 -24.22 -4.69
C THR A 120 22.46 -24.93 -5.98
N VAL A 121 23.18 -24.26 -6.87
CA VAL A 121 23.83 -24.89 -8.02
C VAL A 121 25.08 -25.56 -7.47
N LEU A 122 24.92 -26.73 -6.84
CA LEU A 122 26.04 -27.66 -6.68
C LEU A 122 26.28 -28.25 -8.06
N GLY A 123 27.36 -27.78 -8.69
CA GLY A 123 27.77 -28.19 -10.02
C GLY A 123 28.04 -29.69 -10.08
N GLU A 124 27.18 -30.41 -10.79
CA GLU A 124 27.54 -31.68 -11.40
C GLU A 124 28.37 -31.39 -12.65
N ASN A 125 29.67 -31.19 -12.47
CA ASN A 125 30.66 -31.31 -13.55
C ASN A 125 31.99 -31.74 -12.92
N GLU A 126 32.12 -33.03 -12.61
CA GLU A 126 33.45 -33.66 -12.54
C GLU A 126 33.71 -34.34 -13.90
N GLU A 127 34.41 -33.61 -14.76
CA GLU A 127 35.24 -34.19 -15.80
C GLU A 127 36.23 -35.17 -15.15
N CYS A 128 36.03 -36.48 -15.34
CA CYS A 128 37.12 -37.44 -15.13
C CYS A 128 37.74 -37.78 -16.49
N GLU A 129 38.65 -36.92 -16.94
CA GLU A 129 39.60 -37.29 -17.98
C GLU A 129 41.00 -36.89 -17.57
N GLN A 130 41.94 -37.82 -17.83
CA GLN A 130 43.41 -37.78 -17.73
C GLN A 130 43.96 -38.60 -16.54
N LYS A 131 44.91 -39.53 -16.69
CA LYS A 131 45.81 -39.85 -17.82
C LYS A 131 46.58 -41.15 -17.49
N THR A 132 46.63 -42.06 -18.47
CA THR A 132 47.80 -42.84 -18.95
C THR A 132 48.73 -43.67 -18.02
N VAL A 133 49.20 -44.78 -18.61
CA VAL A 133 50.52 -45.47 -18.44
C VAL A 133 50.52 -46.78 -17.63
N ASN A 134 50.17 -47.90 -18.28
CA ASN A 134 51.06 -49.02 -18.69
C ASN A 134 50.26 -50.27 -19.06
#